data_AF-A0A5S5DLT6-F1
#
_entry.id   AF-A0A5S5DLT6-F1
#
_cell.length_a   1.000
_cell.length_b   1.000
_cell.length_c   1.000
_cell.angle_alpha   90.00
_cell.angle_beta   90.00
_cell.angle_gamma   90.00
#
_symmetry.space_group_name_H-M   'P 1'
#
loop_
_entity.id
_entity.type
_entity.pdbx_description
1 polymer ?
#
loop_
_entity_poly.entity_id
_entity_poly.type
_entity_poly.pdbx_seq_one_letter_code
_entity_poly.pdbx_strand_id
1 'polypeptide(L)'
;MKKNLLYTLLLPICVVLMLSCEKRDFIDGQLSPYIAIEDIRMIHKGEDVQLNAQNLLEAKMTAGVVISDHQAGNAPAGMIVIQQWRQGSKLHGISLKIGADASKYSPGDSVLVHIDNKILRRDGYLYIDNVTAADIEVVGRVDNLMRRIITGAAAYQRPNEFESTIVRVIGGEMHPRPTEGETFSGTKQMLSGADTLLIQTTASASHAAMQVPRNVNVTGIFLQAPGTPSRISIWPRYTQDIEDVSDPEIPEELGERPIIITGFCNDPSGGDGNYEYIQLMANTDIDFSEIPFSLVTSNNAGTVLHTAGWATGANRTYKFNITEGSVKKGDIFYVGGTNKRINGANSTSIQEANWIKTIAYHTQIGDGVGNASSNLLANSGNAAGIAVFVGTNVSDKSVPIDVIFYGGTATASVIDVEQGIGYRITNNDHYAQYIQETGELTPFFSMGEGKNDFRFPHHGGVTNTDVGYFFKLGGEFNPTTREWISPRAHTLVHLEKNATLSEIETGEGMTRHIE
;
A
#
# COMPACT_ATOMS: atom_id res chain seq x y z
N MET A 1 59.76 -68.19 -7.65
CA MET A 1 60.49 -66.98 -7.19
C MET A 1 60.08 -65.67 -7.87
N LYS A 2 59.58 -65.64 -9.14
CA LYS A 2 59.20 -64.38 -9.82
C LYS A 2 57.89 -63.72 -9.37
N LYS A 3 56.92 -64.45 -8.77
CA LYS A 3 55.64 -63.86 -8.30
C LYS A 3 55.76 -63.15 -6.95
N ASN A 4 56.62 -63.61 -6.05
CA ASN A 4 56.75 -63.04 -4.71
C ASN A 4 57.55 -61.73 -4.68
N LEU A 5 58.38 -61.45 -5.71
CA LEU A 5 59.12 -60.20 -5.85
C LEU A 5 58.21 -59.06 -6.38
N LEU A 6 57.18 -59.39 -7.15
CA LEU A 6 56.24 -58.42 -7.71
C LEU A 6 55.32 -57.84 -6.61
N TYR A 7 54.89 -58.68 -5.66
CA TYR A 7 54.03 -58.24 -4.55
C TYR A 7 54.79 -57.44 -3.47
N THR A 8 56.09 -57.72 -3.24
CA THR A 8 56.91 -56.93 -2.31
C THR A 8 57.33 -55.57 -2.87
N LEU A 9 57.36 -55.39 -4.20
CA LEU A 9 57.59 -54.10 -4.84
C LEU A 9 56.31 -53.27 -5.05
N LEU A 10 55.15 -53.91 -5.21
CA LEU A 10 53.86 -53.19 -5.33
C LEU A 10 53.36 -52.62 -4.00
N LEU A 11 53.61 -53.28 -2.87
CA LEU A 11 53.13 -52.85 -1.56
C LEU A 11 53.62 -51.44 -1.14
N PRO A 12 54.92 -51.09 -1.25
CA PRO A 12 55.38 -49.73 -0.92
C PRO A 12 54.89 -48.68 -1.94
N ILE A 13 54.68 -49.06 -3.21
CA ILE A 13 54.13 -48.15 -4.24
C ILE A 13 52.66 -47.82 -3.94
N CYS A 14 51.86 -48.78 -3.48
CA CYS A 14 50.48 -48.51 -3.03
C CYS A 14 50.42 -47.65 -1.76
N VAL A 15 51.38 -47.77 -0.84
CA VAL A 15 51.46 -46.91 0.36
C VAL A 15 51.86 -45.47 0.00
N VAL A 16 52.76 -45.27 -0.97
CA VAL A 16 53.13 -43.93 -1.47
C VAL A 16 51.97 -43.27 -2.23
N LEU A 17 51.19 -44.05 -3.00
CA LEU A 17 49.99 -43.55 -3.68
C LEU A 17 48.85 -43.18 -2.71
N MET A 18 48.74 -43.83 -1.55
CA MET A 18 47.77 -43.47 -0.51
C MET A 18 48.20 -42.29 0.38
N LEU A 19 49.48 -41.90 0.35
CA LEU A 19 50.00 -40.66 0.98
C LEU A 19 49.97 -39.45 0.03
N SER A 20 49.65 -39.66 -1.25
CA SER A 20 49.48 -38.60 -2.27
C SER A 20 48.08 -37.99 -2.28
N CYS A 21 47.23 -38.30 -1.30
CA CYS A 21 46.05 -37.48 -1.05
C CYS A 21 46.54 -36.19 -0.37
N GLU A 22 47.09 -35.29 -1.17
CA GLU A 22 47.21 -33.89 -0.78
C GLU A 22 45.80 -33.46 -0.37
N LYS A 23 45.65 -33.14 0.91
CA LYS A 23 44.44 -32.51 1.41
C LYS A 23 44.42 -31.15 0.72
N ARG A 24 43.83 -31.08 -0.47
CA ARG A 24 43.61 -29.84 -1.18
C ARG A 24 42.65 -29.08 -0.29
N ASP A 25 43.18 -28.14 0.50
CA ASP A 25 42.36 -27.13 1.14
C ASP A 25 41.68 -26.38 -0.01
N PHE A 26 40.43 -26.75 -0.24
CA PHE A 26 39.62 -26.07 -1.21
C PHE A 26 39.41 -24.65 -0.66
N ILE A 27 39.93 -23.67 -1.40
CA ILE A 27 39.74 -22.21 -1.28
C ILE A 27 40.89 -21.46 -0.59
N ASP A 28 42.00 -21.24 -1.33
CA ASP A 28 42.90 -20.08 -1.16
C ASP A 28 42.26 -18.80 -1.74
N GLY A 29 40.97 -18.59 -1.44
CA GLY A 29 40.31 -17.33 -1.74
C GLY A 29 40.63 -16.33 -0.64
N GLN A 30 41.20 -15.18 -0.97
CA GLN A 30 41.24 -14.08 0.00
C GLN A 30 39.80 -13.67 0.33
N LEU A 31 39.46 -13.68 1.62
CA LEU A 31 38.18 -13.18 2.09
C LEU A 31 38.00 -11.72 1.64
N SER A 32 36.78 -11.41 1.21
CA SER A 32 36.45 -10.06 0.75
C SER A 32 36.73 -9.05 1.86
N PRO A 33 37.44 -7.93 1.59
CA PRO A 33 37.64 -6.89 2.58
C PRO A 33 36.35 -6.10 2.88
N TYR A 34 35.26 -6.41 2.17
CA TYR A 34 33.96 -5.77 2.29
C TYR A 34 32.94 -6.66 2.99
N ILE A 35 32.21 -6.09 3.95
CA ILE A 35 31.06 -6.71 4.60
C ILE A 35 29.76 -5.96 4.26
N ALA A 36 28.64 -6.67 4.16
CA ALA A 36 27.34 -6.07 3.90
C ALA A 36 26.80 -5.35 5.13
N ILE A 37 25.97 -4.32 4.93
CA ILE A 37 25.28 -3.65 6.05
C ILE A 37 24.36 -4.64 6.78
N GLU A 38 23.72 -5.55 6.05
CA GLU A 38 22.89 -6.63 6.61
C GLU A 38 23.67 -7.46 7.64
N ASP A 39 24.86 -7.94 7.25
CA ASP A 39 25.73 -8.74 8.11
C ASP A 39 26.20 -7.95 9.33
N ILE A 40 26.62 -6.68 9.15
CA ILE A 40 27.01 -5.80 10.27
C ILE A 40 25.86 -5.69 11.29
N ARG A 41 24.63 -5.46 10.81
CA ARG A 41 23.45 -5.34 11.66
C ARG A 41 23.20 -6.63 12.47
N MET A 42 23.47 -7.79 11.89
CA MET A 42 23.30 -9.08 12.55
C MET A 42 24.31 -9.34 13.67
N ILE A 43 25.47 -8.67 13.67
CA ILE A 43 26.51 -8.82 14.71
C ILE A 43 26.00 -8.28 16.06
N HIS A 44 25.23 -7.20 16.08
CA HIS A 44 24.77 -6.57 17.32
C HIS A 44 23.65 -7.40 17.98
N LYS A 45 23.93 -7.96 19.18
CA LYS A 45 22.98 -8.80 19.94
C LYS A 45 22.42 -8.15 21.21
N GLY A 46 22.56 -6.83 21.33
CA GLY A 46 22.00 -6.05 22.45
C GLY A 46 23.07 -5.29 23.25
N GLU A 47 24.33 -5.67 23.09
CA GLU A 47 25.49 -5.04 23.74
C GLU A 47 26.40 -4.38 22.69
N ASP A 48 27.19 -3.39 23.12
CA ASP A 48 28.24 -2.76 22.32
C ASP A 48 29.20 -3.82 21.74
N VAL A 49 29.44 -3.77 20.43
CA VAL A 49 30.34 -4.72 19.76
C VAL A 49 31.53 -3.99 19.14
N GLN A 50 32.74 -4.41 19.52
CA GLN A 50 33.95 -3.99 18.81
C GLN A 50 34.03 -4.67 17.45
N LEU A 51 34.12 -3.87 16.39
CA LEU A 51 34.26 -4.33 15.01
C LEU A 51 35.73 -4.67 14.77
N ASN A 52 36.06 -5.96 14.75
CA ASN A 52 37.40 -6.49 14.56
C ASN A 52 37.36 -7.64 13.54
N ALA A 53 38.54 -8.12 13.13
CA ALA A 53 38.67 -9.19 12.12
C ALA A 53 37.80 -10.43 12.41
N GLN A 54 37.68 -10.86 13.68
CA GLN A 54 36.88 -12.02 14.04
C GLN A 54 35.38 -11.77 13.83
N ASN A 55 34.87 -10.62 14.31
CA ASN A 55 33.45 -10.28 14.21
C ASN A 55 33.04 -9.90 12.78
N LEU A 56 33.98 -9.41 11.97
CA LEU A 56 33.76 -8.97 10.60
C LEU A 56 34.11 -10.05 9.54
N LEU A 57 34.46 -11.27 9.93
CA LEU A 57 34.92 -12.32 9.01
C LEU A 57 36.07 -11.85 8.10
N GLU A 58 37.08 -11.21 8.71
CA GLU A 58 38.25 -10.58 8.08
C GLU A 58 37.96 -9.35 7.21
N ALA A 59 36.70 -8.93 7.07
CA ALA A 59 36.37 -7.68 6.40
C ALA A 59 36.81 -6.46 7.22
N LYS A 60 37.09 -5.35 6.51
CA LYS A 60 37.58 -4.09 7.11
C LYS A 60 36.73 -2.89 6.73
N MET A 61 35.91 -3.03 5.69
CA MET A 61 35.17 -1.94 5.08
C MET A 61 33.73 -2.31 4.81
N THR A 62 32.87 -1.30 4.73
CA THR A 62 31.53 -1.42 4.16
C THR A 62 31.30 -0.32 3.15
N ALA A 63 30.26 -0.47 2.33
CA ALA A 63 29.93 0.45 1.27
C ALA A 63 28.45 0.82 1.32
N GLY A 64 28.12 2.07 1.03
CA GLY A 64 26.73 2.51 0.97
C GLY A 64 26.61 3.86 0.27
N VAL A 65 25.37 4.29 0.10
CA VAL A 65 25.03 5.60 -0.45
C VAL A 65 24.48 6.47 0.68
N VAL A 66 25.00 7.68 0.83
CA VAL A 66 24.52 8.66 1.81
C VAL A 66 23.09 9.07 1.47
N ILE A 67 22.20 9.05 2.47
CA ILE A 67 20.79 9.44 2.31
C ILE A 67 20.38 10.62 3.20
N SER A 68 21.13 10.91 4.26
CA SER A 68 20.93 12.05 5.15
C SER A 68 21.42 13.36 4.53
N ASP A 69 20.68 14.45 4.78
CA ASP A 69 21.04 15.79 4.35
C ASP A 69 21.08 16.76 5.54
N HIS A 70 22.27 17.23 5.89
CA HIS A 70 22.46 18.21 6.96
C HIS A 70 22.15 19.63 6.52
N GLN A 71 22.23 19.94 5.22
CA GLN A 71 21.88 21.25 4.68
C GLN A 71 20.38 21.49 4.73
N ALA A 72 19.59 20.42 4.60
CA ALA A 72 18.13 20.48 4.72
C ALA A 72 17.63 20.66 6.17
N GLY A 73 18.52 20.51 7.16
CA GLY A 73 18.28 20.83 8.56
C GLY A 73 17.52 19.77 9.37
N ASN A 74 17.05 18.69 8.75
CA ASN A 74 16.28 17.61 9.39
C ASN A 74 17.04 16.27 9.50
N ALA A 75 18.37 16.30 9.63
CA ALA A 75 19.18 15.12 9.91
C ALA A 75 19.58 15.06 11.40
N PRO A 76 19.74 13.87 12.01
CA PRO A 76 20.27 13.76 13.37
C PRO A 76 21.68 14.37 13.47
N ALA A 77 21.90 15.23 14.47
CA ALA A 77 23.15 15.96 14.62
C ALA A 77 24.36 15.03 14.72
N GLY A 78 25.39 15.30 13.92
CA GLY A 78 26.66 14.55 13.95
C GLY A 78 26.61 13.15 13.33
N MET A 79 25.49 12.77 12.71
CA MET A 79 25.29 11.46 12.10
C MET A 79 25.14 11.58 10.59
N ILE A 80 25.79 10.70 9.82
CA ILE A 80 25.36 10.44 8.44
C ILE A 80 24.68 9.08 8.37
N VAL A 81 23.72 8.94 7.48
CA VAL A 81 22.98 7.70 7.28
C VAL A 81 23.30 7.18 5.90
N ILE A 82 23.73 5.92 5.81
CA ILE A 82 24.01 5.25 4.54
C ILE A 82 23.08 4.05 4.35
N GLN A 83 22.71 3.78 3.10
CA GLN A 83 21.97 2.57 2.73
C GLN A 83 22.68 1.78 1.63
N GLN A 84 22.50 0.47 1.64
CA GLN A 84 23.08 -0.47 0.68
C GLN A 84 21.97 -1.36 0.12
N TRP A 85 21.92 -1.44 -1.20
CA TRP A 85 21.13 -2.43 -1.92
C TRP A 85 22.06 -3.46 -2.54
N ARG A 86 21.69 -4.75 -2.46
CA ARG A 86 22.36 -5.84 -3.17
C ARG A 86 21.33 -6.58 -4.01
N GLN A 87 21.71 -6.93 -5.23
CA GLN A 87 20.85 -7.72 -6.12
C GLN A 87 20.51 -9.06 -5.43
N GLY A 88 19.21 -9.32 -5.25
CA GLY A 88 18.72 -10.51 -4.54
C GLY A 88 18.64 -10.40 -3.01
N SER A 89 19.03 -9.27 -2.40
CA SER A 89 18.81 -8.98 -0.97
C SER A 89 17.90 -7.75 -0.77
N LYS A 90 17.48 -7.53 0.48
CA LYS A 90 16.68 -6.38 0.92
C LYS A 90 17.56 -5.13 1.04
N LEU A 91 16.91 -3.96 0.99
CA LEU A 91 17.56 -2.68 1.28
C LEU A 91 17.81 -2.56 2.79
N HIS A 92 19.05 -2.31 3.17
CA HIS A 92 19.45 -2.11 4.57
C HIS A 92 20.26 -0.83 4.71
N GLY A 93 20.16 -0.18 5.87
CA GLY A 93 20.99 0.97 6.17
C GLY A 93 21.59 0.93 7.56
N ILE A 94 22.51 1.86 7.81
CA ILE A 94 23.16 2.06 9.10
C ILE A 94 23.55 3.52 9.25
N SER A 95 23.56 4.00 10.49
CA SER A 95 24.02 5.35 10.81
C SER A 95 25.50 5.34 11.19
N LEU A 96 26.22 6.41 10.88
CA LEU A 96 27.64 6.59 11.21
C LEU A 96 27.79 7.88 12.00
N LYS A 97 28.40 7.80 13.18
CA LYS A 97 28.66 8.95 14.02
C LYS A 97 30.01 9.57 13.68
N ILE A 98 29.97 10.73 13.05
CA ILE A 98 31.16 11.44 12.53
C ILE A 98 31.28 12.89 13.02
N GLY A 99 30.35 13.35 13.86
CA GLY A 99 30.40 14.67 14.47
C GLY A 99 30.22 15.80 13.45
N ALA A 100 30.91 16.92 13.64
CA ALA A 100 30.74 18.12 12.82
C ALA A 100 30.98 17.90 11.31
N ASP A 101 31.75 16.87 10.96
CA ASP A 101 32.07 16.49 9.58
C ASP A 101 30.86 15.92 8.83
N ALA A 102 29.74 15.61 9.50
CA ALA A 102 28.52 15.12 8.87
C ALA A 102 28.00 16.04 7.76
N SER A 103 28.21 17.36 7.91
CA SER A 103 27.83 18.38 6.94
C SER A 103 28.63 18.35 5.62
N LYS A 104 29.74 17.58 5.56
CA LYS A 104 30.60 17.47 4.37
C LYS A 104 30.08 16.46 3.34
N TYR A 105 29.12 15.62 3.72
CA TYR A 105 28.58 14.55 2.88
C TYR A 105 27.17 14.91 2.43
N SER A 106 26.88 14.66 1.15
CA SER A 106 25.60 14.96 0.53
C SER A 106 24.83 13.69 0.16
N PRO A 107 23.49 13.73 0.13
CA PRO A 107 22.70 12.64 -0.40
C PRO A 107 23.14 12.24 -1.82
N GLY A 108 23.25 10.94 -2.05
CA GLY A 108 23.74 10.38 -3.31
C GLY A 108 25.23 10.08 -3.32
N ASP A 109 26.03 10.60 -2.38
CA ASP A 109 27.46 10.27 -2.31
C ASP A 109 27.61 8.76 -2.04
N SER A 110 28.31 8.07 -2.95
CA SER A 110 28.67 6.67 -2.78
C SER A 110 29.96 6.61 -1.98
N VAL A 111 29.91 5.97 -0.82
CA VAL A 111 31.01 5.95 0.14
C VAL A 111 31.52 4.54 0.43
N LEU A 112 32.83 4.43 0.55
CA LEU A 112 33.50 3.33 1.25
C LEU A 112 33.86 3.80 2.65
N VAL A 113 33.59 2.95 3.64
CA VAL A 113 33.76 3.29 5.05
C VAL A 113 34.63 2.23 5.72
N HIS A 114 35.76 2.65 6.27
CA HIS A 114 36.64 1.82 7.09
C HIS A 114 36.06 1.65 8.49
N ILE A 115 35.65 0.44 8.82
CA ILE A 115 34.94 0.11 10.06
C ILE A 115 35.77 -0.75 11.02
N ASP A 116 36.98 -1.14 10.63
CA ASP A 116 37.89 -1.88 11.50
C ASP A 116 38.29 -1.06 12.73
N ASN A 117 38.30 -1.72 13.89
CA ASN A 117 38.50 -1.15 15.22
C ASN A 117 37.48 -0.06 15.63
N LYS A 118 36.34 0.03 14.94
CA LYS A 118 35.22 0.89 15.35
C LYS A 118 34.27 0.13 16.28
N ILE A 119 33.27 0.82 16.83
CA ILE A 119 32.32 0.24 17.79
C ILE A 119 30.91 0.31 17.21
N LEU A 120 30.24 -0.82 17.13
CA LEU A 120 28.84 -0.91 16.77
C LEU A 120 27.99 -0.77 18.03
N ARG A 121 27.12 0.24 18.06
CA ARG A 121 26.30 0.63 19.22
C ARG A 121 24.84 0.77 18.85
N ARG A 122 23.98 0.73 19.86
CA ARG A 122 22.56 1.07 19.75
C ARG A 122 22.17 2.08 20.81
N ASP A 123 21.62 3.20 20.36
CA ASP A 123 20.95 4.20 21.21
C ASP A 123 19.71 4.68 20.46
N GLY A 124 18.59 4.02 20.72
CA GLY A 124 17.41 4.03 19.84
C GLY A 124 17.66 3.26 18.54
N TYR A 125 18.49 3.81 17.65
CA TYR A 125 18.87 3.20 16.36
C TYR A 125 20.30 2.65 16.37
N LEU A 126 20.61 1.77 15.42
CA LEU A 126 21.94 1.18 15.26
C LEU A 126 22.91 2.13 14.55
N TYR A 127 24.11 2.31 15.11
CA TYR A 127 25.15 3.14 14.51
C TYR A 127 26.57 2.62 14.76
N ILE A 128 27.49 3.03 13.90
CA ILE A 128 28.93 2.84 14.08
C ILE A 128 29.52 4.11 14.69
N ASP A 129 30.13 3.97 15.86
CA ASP A 129 30.80 5.04 16.62
C ASP A 129 32.30 5.13 16.28
N ASN A 130 32.92 6.24 16.67
CA ASN A 130 34.33 6.56 16.43
C ASN A 130 34.73 6.60 14.94
N VAL A 131 33.79 6.83 14.02
CA VAL A 131 34.09 7.05 12.60
C VAL A 131 34.56 8.48 12.41
N THR A 132 35.61 8.67 11.62
CA THR A 132 36.15 10.00 11.28
C THR A 132 36.09 10.24 9.78
N ALA A 133 36.28 11.49 9.33
CA ALA A 133 36.32 11.79 7.90
C ALA A 133 37.43 11.02 7.15
N ALA A 134 38.53 10.68 7.82
CA ALA A 134 39.61 9.89 7.22
C ALA A 134 39.23 8.41 6.98
N ASP A 135 38.20 7.91 7.67
CA ASP A 135 37.67 6.57 7.48
C ASP A 135 36.69 6.49 6.29
N ILE A 136 36.31 7.61 5.69
CA ILE A 136 35.28 7.67 4.65
C ILE A 136 35.87 8.17 3.34
N GLU A 137 35.81 7.33 2.32
CA GLU A 137 36.19 7.68 0.95
C GLU A 137 34.92 7.83 0.09
N VAL A 138 34.74 8.99 -0.54
CA VAL A 138 33.69 9.19 -1.55
C VAL A 138 34.20 8.67 -2.88
N VAL A 139 33.61 7.58 -3.37
CA VAL A 139 34.04 6.89 -4.60
C VAL A 139 33.17 7.19 -5.82
N GLY A 140 32.07 7.92 -5.63
CA GLY A 140 31.18 8.31 -6.71
C GLY A 140 29.89 8.95 -6.21
N ARG A 141 28.91 9.07 -7.11
CA ARG A 141 27.59 9.62 -6.81
C ARG A 141 26.49 8.84 -7.52
N VAL A 142 25.35 8.70 -6.85
CA VAL A 142 24.13 8.05 -7.34
C VAL A 142 23.01 9.07 -7.38
N ASP A 143 22.41 9.26 -8.55
CA ASP A 143 21.35 10.26 -8.74
C ASP A 143 20.00 9.80 -8.18
N ASN A 144 19.73 8.48 -8.22
CA ASN A 144 18.46 7.90 -7.81
C ASN A 144 18.62 7.04 -6.55
N LEU A 145 18.13 7.56 -5.42
CA LEU A 145 18.11 6.83 -4.16
C LEU A 145 16.96 5.83 -4.14
N MET A 146 17.28 4.56 -3.86
CA MET A 146 16.28 3.52 -3.65
C MET A 146 15.39 3.86 -2.46
N ARG A 147 14.08 3.64 -2.62
CA ARG A 147 13.07 3.84 -1.57
C ARG A 147 12.09 2.67 -1.52
N ARG A 148 11.50 2.43 -0.36
CA ARG A 148 10.49 1.38 -0.16
C ARG A 148 9.14 1.97 0.21
N ILE A 149 8.08 1.56 -0.46
CA ILE A 149 6.71 1.91 -0.04
C ILE A 149 6.30 0.96 1.08
N ILE A 150 5.83 1.51 2.20
CA ILE A 150 5.44 0.74 3.40
C ILE A 150 4.12 1.24 3.99
N THR A 151 3.51 0.43 4.85
CA THR A 151 2.36 0.78 5.70
C THR A 151 2.78 0.90 7.16
N GLY A 152 1.94 1.54 8.00
CA GLY A 152 2.15 1.58 9.45
C GLY A 152 2.28 0.20 10.08
N ALA A 153 1.43 -0.75 9.69
CA ALA A 153 1.50 -2.13 10.19
C ALA A 153 2.83 -2.82 9.85
N ALA A 154 3.34 -2.65 8.62
CA ALA A 154 4.63 -3.24 8.24
C ALA A 154 5.78 -2.64 9.06
N ALA A 155 5.76 -1.32 9.26
CA ALA A 155 6.73 -0.60 10.05
C ALA A 155 6.73 -1.05 11.53
N TYR A 156 5.57 -1.32 12.11
CA TYR A 156 5.42 -1.80 13.49
C TYR A 156 5.85 -3.26 13.67
N GLN A 157 5.46 -4.14 12.74
CA GLN A 157 5.77 -5.57 12.84
C GLN A 157 7.23 -5.89 12.53
N ARG A 158 7.87 -5.11 11.64
CA ARG A 158 9.24 -5.37 11.15
C ARG A 158 10.11 -4.11 11.15
N PRO A 159 10.21 -3.35 12.26
CA PRO A 159 10.91 -2.06 12.29
C PRO A 159 12.38 -2.15 11.89
N ASN A 160 13.05 -3.23 12.33
CA ASN A 160 14.46 -3.49 12.03
C ASN A 160 14.76 -3.69 10.53
N GLU A 161 13.75 -4.03 9.72
CA GLU A 161 13.88 -4.21 8.28
C GLU A 161 13.96 -2.88 7.53
N PHE A 162 13.44 -1.80 8.12
CA PHE A 162 13.33 -0.49 7.48
C PHE A 162 14.25 0.57 8.11
N GLU A 163 14.74 0.32 9.33
CA GLU A 163 15.64 1.24 10.05
C GLU A 163 16.83 1.68 9.18
N SER A 164 17.12 2.99 9.19
CA SER A 164 18.17 3.65 8.42
C SER A 164 18.01 3.54 6.89
N THR A 165 16.80 3.32 6.38
CA THR A 165 16.52 3.33 4.93
C THR A 165 15.51 4.43 4.55
N ILE A 166 15.47 4.80 3.27
CA ILE A 166 14.40 5.67 2.76
C ILE A 166 13.11 4.87 2.58
N VAL A 167 12.06 5.35 3.24
CA VAL A 167 10.71 4.81 3.14
C VAL A 167 9.75 5.87 2.61
N ARG A 168 8.68 5.42 1.97
CA ARG A 168 7.54 6.25 1.58
C ARG A 168 6.26 5.62 2.12
N VAL A 169 5.45 6.44 2.76
CA VAL A 169 4.09 6.10 3.18
C VAL A 169 3.12 6.91 2.35
N ILE A 170 2.07 6.25 1.87
CA ILE A 170 1.05 6.84 1.00
C ILE A 170 -0.26 6.94 1.78
N GLY A 171 -0.94 8.08 1.69
CA GLY A 171 -2.28 8.29 2.26
C GLY A 171 -2.33 8.28 3.78
N GLY A 172 -1.31 8.81 4.45
CA GLY A 172 -1.33 8.95 5.91
C GLY A 172 -2.35 10.02 6.34
N GLU A 173 -3.17 9.73 7.36
CA GLU A 173 -4.11 10.69 7.95
C GLU A 173 -3.52 11.28 9.23
N MET A 174 -3.40 12.60 9.34
CA MET A 174 -2.79 13.24 10.50
C MET A 174 -3.67 13.07 11.75
N HIS A 175 -3.06 12.63 12.85
CA HIS A 175 -3.73 12.36 14.11
C HIS A 175 -2.97 12.96 15.31
N PRO A 176 -3.60 13.77 16.18
CA PRO A 176 -4.97 14.28 16.06
C PRO A 176 -5.14 15.14 14.80
N ARG A 177 -6.40 15.37 14.40
CA ARG A 177 -6.72 16.20 13.23
C ARG A 177 -6.03 17.57 13.38
N PRO A 178 -5.30 18.07 12.36
CA PRO A 178 -4.57 19.32 12.47
C PRO A 178 -5.49 20.51 12.76
N THR A 179 -5.01 21.41 13.60
CA THR A 179 -5.65 22.71 13.84
C THR A 179 -5.17 23.76 12.85
N GLU A 180 -5.97 24.80 12.60
CA GLU A 180 -5.60 25.88 11.68
C GLU A 180 -4.29 26.54 12.11
N GLY A 181 -3.34 26.66 11.17
CA GLY A 181 -2.01 27.23 11.42
C GLY A 181 -1.00 26.28 12.08
N GLU A 182 -1.37 25.03 12.38
CA GLU A 182 -0.43 24.04 12.90
C GLU A 182 0.67 23.72 11.88
N THR A 183 1.94 23.69 12.33
CA THR A 183 3.11 23.46 11.47
C THR A 183 3.82 22.14 11.77
N PHE A 184 4.59 21.61 10.81
CA PHE A 184 5.32 20.33 10.96
C PHE A 184 6.40 20.31 12.05
N SER A 185 6.90 21.46 12.51
CA SER A 185 7.91 21.53 13.59
C SER A 185 7.55 20.64 14.79
N GLY A 186 8.51 19.79 15.21
CA GLY A 186 8.35 18.82 16.28
C GLY A 186 8.02 17.41 15.76
N THR A 187 7.34 16.64 16.61
CA THR A 187 6.87 15.29 16.27
C THR A 187 5.39 15.37 15.91
N LYS A 188 5.01 14.91 14.73
CA LYS A 188 3.63 14.70 14.32
C LYS A 188 3.33 13.21 14.22
N GLN A 189 2.06 12.86 14.28
CA GLN A 189 1.61 11.49 14.17
C GLN A 189 0.62 11.38 13.01
N MET A 190 0.73 10.28 12.26
CA MET A 190 -0.22 9.93 11.21
C MET A 190 -0.70 8.49 11.39
N LEU A 191 -1.95 8.24 11.02
CA LEU A 191 -2.53 6.91 10.84
C LEU A 191 -2.17 6.41 9.44
N SER A 192 -1.73 5.15 9.35
CA SER A 192 -1.41 4.47 8.09
C SER A 192 -1.93 3.04 8.15
N GLY A 193 -3.11 2.82 7.57
CA GLY A 193 -3.88 1.59 7.79
C GLY A 193 -4.24 1.43 9.26
N ALA A 194 -4.03 0.24 9.83
CA ALA A 194 -4.39 -0.08 11.21
C ALA A 194 -3.40 0.41 12.29
N ASP A 195 -2.31 1.10 11.95
CA ASP A 195 -1.30 1.56 12.93
C ASP A 195 -0.89 3.02 12.71
N THR A 196 -0.13 3.55 13.67
CA THR A 196 0.34 4.93 13.72
C THR A 196 1.84 5.01 13.43
N LEU A 197 2.23 6.06 12.73
CA LEU A 197 3.60 6.41 12.44
C LEU A 197 3.90 7.83 12.92
N LEU A 198 5.15 8.04 13.33
CA LEU A 198 5.64 9.34 13.75
C LEU A 198 6.38 10.01 12.59
N ILE A 199 6.19 11.32 12.44
CA ILE A 199 6.93 12.19 11.53
C ILE A 199 7.75 13.12 12.40
N GLN A 200 9.07 13.11 12.23
CA GLN A 200 9.98 13.93 13.01
C GLN A 200 10.53 15.06 12.15
N THR A 201 10.33 16.30 12.61
CA THR A 201 10.84 17.51 11.95
C THR A 201 11.48 18.42 12.99
N THR A 202 12.77 18.70 12.85
CA THR A 202 13.47 19.67 13.70
C THR A 202 13.05 21.10 13.35
N ALA A 203 13.22 22.03 14.30
CA ALA A 203 12.91 23.45 14.05
C ALA A 203 13.81 24.09 12.98
N SER A 204 14.98 23.51 12.69
CA SER A 204 15.91 23.95 11.64
C SER A 204 15.57 23.41 10.25
N ALA A 205 14.62 22.49 10.14
CA ALA A 205 14.23 21.92 8.86
C ALA A 205 13.59 22.97 7.95
N SER A 206 13.90 22.93 6.64
CA SER A 206 13.33 23.85 5.65
C SER A 206 11.80 23.83 5.56
N HIS A 207 11.19 22.72 5.95
CA HIS A 207 9.74 22.48 5.94
C HIS A 207 9.11 22.57 7.35
N ALA A 208 9.86 22.99 8.38
CA ALA A 208 9.34 23.06 9.75
C ALA A 208 8.13 23.99 9.90
N ALA A 209 8.09 25.09 9.14
CA ALA A 209 7.01 26.07 9.13
C ALA A 209 5.87 25.73 8.15
N MET A 210 5.97 24.64 7.39
CA MET A 210 4.91 24.19 6.49
C MET A 210 3.68 23.80 7.34
N GLN A 211 2.50 24.24 6.91
CA GLN A 211 1.25 23.85 7.55
C GLN A 211 1.03 22.35 7.43
N VAL A 212 0.51 21.74 8.48
CA VAL A 212 0.21 20.31 8.51
C VAL A 212 -1.10 20.07 7.74
N PRO A 213 -1.07 19.35 6.61
CA PRO A 213 -2.27 18.97 5.88
C PRO A 213 -3.05 17.89 6.62
N ARG A 214 -4.31 17.66 6.26
CA ARG A 214 -5.13 16.58 6.86
C ARG A 214 -4.63 15.20 6.46
N ASN A 215 -4.28 15.05 5.19
CA ASN A 215 -3.75 13.80 4.64
C ASN A 215 -2.44 14.07 3.89
N VAL A 216 -1.51 13.14 4.00
CA VAL A 216 -0.14 13.35 3.53
C VAL A 216 0.48 12.06 2.97
N ASN A 217 1.21 12.17 1.86
CA ASN A 217 2.25 11.19 1.54
C ASN A 217 3.57 11.69 2.10
N VAL A 218 4.28 10.83 2.83
CA VAL A 218 5.54 11.21 3.47
C VAL A 218 6.64 10.26 3.01
N THR A 219 7.72 10.83 2.50
CA THR A 219 8.98 10.14 2.21
C THR A 219 10.01 10.57 3.26
N GLY A 220 10.92 9.70 3.65
CA GLY A 220 11.97 10.10 4.60
C GLY A 220 12.81 8.95 5.08
N ILE A 221 13.79 9.28 5.93
CA ILE A 221 14.66 8.29 6.54
C ILE A 221 13.95 7.70 7.76
N PHE A 222 13.85 6.38 7.80
CA PHE A 222 13.19 5.69 8.91
C PHE A 222 14.17 5.49 10.09
N LEU A 223 14.09 6.35 11.10
CA LEU A 223 15.00 6.39 12.24
C LEU A 223 14.26 6.67 13.53
N GLN A 224 14.71 6.03 14.62
CA GLN A 224 14.17 6.33 15.93
C GLN A 224 14.60 7.74 16.33
N ALA A 225 13.64 8.54 16.78
CA ALA A 225 13.95 9.87 17.30
C ALA A 225 14.53 9.77 18.73
N PRO A 226 15.54 10.59 19.07
CA PRO A 226 16.03 10.65 20.44
C PRO A 226 14.93 11.07 21.41
N GLY A 227 14.77 10.36 22.53
CA GLY A 227 13.85 10.74 23.62
C GLY A 227 12.35 10.50 23.35
N THR A 228 11.96 9.93 22.21
CA THR A 228 10.57 9.48 21.98
C THR A 228 10.38 8.04 22.50
N PRO A 229 9.13 7.57 22.69
CA PRO A 229 8.85 6.15 22.93
C PRO A 229 9.54 5.28 21.87
N SER A 230 9.67 3.97 22.13
CA SER A 230 10.37 2.97 21.31
C SER A 230 9.81 2.75 19.88
N ARG A 231 9.16 3.74 19.27
CA ARG A 231 8.63 3.74 17.91
C ARG A 231 9.56 4.50 16.98
N ILE A 232 9.84 3.92 15.83
CA ILE A 232 10.64 4.54 14.78
C ILE A 232 9.82 5.66 14.11
N SER A 233 10.48 6.75 13.74
CA SER A 233 9.88 7.90 13.06
C SER A 233 10.37 8.00 11.61
N ILE A 234 9.59 8.64 10.76
CA ILE A 234 10.01 9.08 9.44
C ILE A 234 10.60 10.48 9.58
N TRP A 235 11.78 10.70 9.01
CA TRP A 235 12.46 11.99 8.95
C TRP A 235 12.47 12.49 7.51
N PRO A 236 11.49 13.32 7.10
CA PRO A 236 11.48 13.94 5.77
C PRO A 236 12.68 14.86 5.62
N ARG A 237 13.35 14.83 4.48
CA ARG A 237 14.54 15.68 4.29
C ARG A 237 14.14 17.03 3.73
N TYR A 238 13.18 17.05 2.82
CA TYR A 238 12.79 18.24 2.08
C TYR A 238 11.28 18.50 2.12
N THR A 239 10.85 19.68 1.69
CA THR A 239 9.42 19.95 1.45
C THR A 239 8.81 18.97 0.46
N GLN A 240 9.55 18.58 -0.58
CA GLN A 240 9.09 17.61 -1.59
C GLN A 240 8.92 16.19 -1.06
N ASP A 241 9.48 15.88 0.11
CA ASP A 241 9.25 14.61 0.79
C ASP A 241 7.87 14.60 1.49
N ILE A 242 7.16 15.74 1.55
CA ILE A 242 5.83 15.92 2.14
C ILE A 242 4.87 16.37 1.02
N GLU A 243 3.94 15.51 0.66
CA GLU A 243 2.91 15.83 -0.32
C GLU A 243 1.56 15.95 0.40
N ASP A 244 0.97 17.13 0.39
CA ASP A 244 -0.43 17.31 0.78
C ASP A 244 -1.31 16.57 -0.25
N VAL A 245 -2.01 15.56 0.23
CA VAL A 245 -2.99 14.83 -0.56
C VAL A 245 -4.39 15.04 -0.04
N SER A 246 -4.60 15.96 0.91
CA SER A 246 -5.91 16.24 1.52
C SER A 246 -6.96 16.47 0.45
N ASP A 247 -8.08 15.78 0.61
CA ASP A 247 -9.25 16.08 -0.20
C ASP A 247 -9.73 17.49 0.12
N PRO A 248 -10.30 18.23 -0.85
CA PRO A 248 -10.86 19.54 -0.58
C PRO A 248 -11.97 19.43 0.45
N GLU A 249 -12.28 20.56 1.08
CA GLU A 249 -13.42 20.61 1.99
C GLU A 249 -14.70 20.30 1.22
N ILE A 250 -15.48 19.35 1.75
CA ILE A 250 -16.70 18.88 1.10
C ILE A 250 -17.76 19.98 1.25
N PRO A 251 -18.24 20.59 0.16
CA PRO A 251 -19.26 21.62 0.24
C PRO A 251 -20.56 21.06 0.81
N GLU A 252 -21.27 21.85 1.62
CA GLU A 252 -22.56 21.46 2.22
C GLU A 252 -23.61 21.15 1.13
N GLU A 253 -23.55 21.86 0.02
CA GLU A 253 -24.45 21.70 -1.15
C GLU A 253 -24.32 20.34 -1.85
N LEU A 254 -23.25 19.59 -1.62
CA LEU A 254 -23.11 18.22 -2.11
C LEU A 254 -24.24 17.32 -1.56
N GLY A 255 -24.64 17.60 -0.31
CA GLY A 255 -25.66 16.85 0.43
C GLY A 255 -25.26 15.39 0.69
N GLU A 256 -26.19 14.66 1.30
CA GLU A 256 -26.03 13.21 1.45
C GLU A 256 -26.19 12.49 0.10
N ARG A 257 -25.44 11.40 -0.08
CA ARG A 257 -25.52 10.49 -1.24
C ARG A 257 -25.52 11.24 -2.59
N PRO A 258 -24.50 12.08 -2.88
CA PRO A 258 -24.41 12.79 -4.16
C PRO A 258 -24.23 11.86 -5.36
N ILE A 259 -23.76 10.65 -5.11
CA ILE A 259 -23.59 9.57 -6.10
C ILE A 259 -24.16 8.30 -5.50
N ILE A 260 -24.87 7.53 -6.32
CA ILE A 260 -25.39 6.20 -5.97
C ILE A 260 -24.98 5.15 -7.00
N ILE A 261 -24.79 3.92 -6.56
CA ILE A 261 -24.46 2.77 -7.41
C ILE A 261 -25.76 2.18 -7.97
N THR A 262 -25.86 2.11 -9.31
CA THR A 262 -27.07 1.68 -10.02
C THR A 262 -26.88 0.42 -10.85
N GLY A 263 -25.64 -0.05 -11.03
CA GLY A 263 -25.40 -1.33 -11.68
C GLY A 263 -23.93 -1.68 -11.85
N PHE A 264 -23.66 -2.90 -12.31
CA PHE A 264 -22.31 -3.37 -12.62
C PHE A 264 -22.31 -4.62 -13.52
N CYS A 265 -21.18 -4.85 -14.19
CA CYS A 265 -20.87 -6.08 -14.93
C CYS A 265 -19.56 -6.66 -14.41
N ASN A 266 -19.63 -7.77 -13.66
CA ASN A 266 -18.52 -8.41 -12.96
C ASN A 266 -18.03 -9.72 -13.59
N ASP A 267 -18.70 -10.22 -14.61
CA ASP A 267 -18.35 -11.48 -15.28
C ASP A 267 -18.76 -11.40 -16.77
N PRO A 268 -18.17 -10.45 -17.51
CA PRO A 268 -18.43 -10.29 -18.93
C PRO A 268 -18.10 -11.58 -19.70
N SER A 269 -18.81 -11.82 -20.80
CA SER A 269 -18.61 -13.03 -21.57
C SER A 269 -17.21 -13.10 -22.18
N GLY A 270 -16.47 -14.15 -21.83
CA GLY A 270 -15.07 -14.34 -22.20
C GLY A 270 -14.15 -13.99 -21.04
N GLY A 271 -13.13 -13.17 -21.30
CA GLY A 271 -12.19 -12.75 -20.26
C GLY A 271 -12.56 -11.41 -19.65
N ASP A 272 -12.29 -11.28 -18.35
CA ASP A 272 -12.62 -10.09 -17.55
C ASP A 272 -11.71 -8.90 -17.81
N GLY A 273 -10.43 -9.15 -18.12
CA GLY A 273 -9.39 -8.12 -18.18
C GLY A 273 -9.77 -6.86 -18.97
N ASN A 274 -9.96 -5.76 -18.25
CA ASN A 274 -10.37 -4.42 -18.72
C ASN A 274 -11.78 -4.34 -19.34
N TYR A 275 -12.66 -5.30 -19.09
CA TYR A 275 -14.05 -5.34 -19.59
C TYR A 275 -15.13 -5.15 -18.52
N GLU A 276 -14.77 -5.22 -17.24
CA GLU A 276 -15.71 -5.00 -16.14
C GLU A 276 -15.93 -3.50 -15.89
N TYR A 277 -17.12 -3.15 -15.43
CA TYR A 277 -17.50 -1.77 -15.17
C TYR A 277 -18.64 -1.64 -14.15
N ILE A 278 -18.70 -0.47 -13.54
CA ILE A 278 -19.70 -0.05 -12.57
C ILE A 278 -20.47 1.13 -13.19
N GLN A 279 -21.79 1.11 -13.02
CA GLN A 279 -22.71 2.17 -13.37
C GLN A 279 -23.14 2.92 -12.10
N LEU A 280 -23.09 4.24 -12.19
CA LEU A 280 -23.38 5.19 -11.12
C LEU A 280 -24.40 6.22 -11.62
N MET A 281 -25.09 6.87 -10.70
CA MET A 281 -25.97 7.99 -10.98
C MET A 281 -25.69 9.15 -10.03
N ALA A 282 -25.67 10.37 -10.56
CA ALA A 282 -25.47 11.58 -9.77
C ALA A 282 -26.81 12.13 -9.26
N ASN A 283 -26.86 12.55 -8.00
CA ASN A 283 -28.04 13.15 -7.35
C ASN A 283 -27.94 14.68 -7.22
N THR A 284 -26.80 15.22 -7.62
CA THR A 284 -26.50 16.64 -7.71
C THR A 284 -25.57 16.88 -8.89
N ASP A 285 -25.41 18.14 -9.29
CA ASP A 285 -24.37 18.52 -10.24
C ASP A 285 -23.01 18.38 -9.55
N ILE A 286 -22.05 17.75 -10.23
CA ILE A 286 -20.72 17.49 -9.69
C ILE A 286 -19.68 17.87 -10.74
N ASP A 287 -18.74 18.73 -10.37
CA ASP A 287 -17.45 18.87 -11.04
C ASP A 287 -16.39 18.12 -10.23
N PHE A 288 -15.84 17.06 -10.81
CA PHE A 288 -14.90 16.19 -10.11
C PHE A 288 -13.52 16.82 -9.91
N SER A 289 -13.22 17.92 -10.60
CA SER A 289 -12.01 18.71 -10.37
C SER A 289 -12.11 19.60 -9.14
N GLU A 290 -13.34 19.99 -8.75
CA GLU A 290 -13.60 20.77 -7.54
C GLU A 290 -13.84 19.86 -6.33
N ILE A 291 -14.64 18.80 -6.50
CA ILE A 291 -14.94 17.81 -5.47
C ILE A 291 -14.53 16.43 -6.00
N PRO A 292 -13.34 15.95 -5.67
CA PRO A 292 -12.90 14.65 -6.11
C PRO A 292 -13.63 13.56 -5.31
N PHE A 293 -13.76 12.40 -5.94
CA PHE A 293 -14.32 11.19 -5.35
C PHE A 293 -13.37 10.02 -5.58
N SER A 294 -13.65 8.91 -4.93
CA SER A 294 -13.05 7.64 -5.28
C SER A 294 -14.05 6.51 -5.24
N LEU A 295 -13.81 5.51 -6.08
CA LEU A 295 -14.54 4.26 -6.09
C LEU A 295 -13.56 3.14 -5.73
N VAL A 296 -13.93 2.32 -4.75
CA VAL A 296 -13.14 1.17 -4.32
C VAL A 296 -13.96 -0.10 -4.51
N THR A 297 -13.39 -1.08 -5.20
CA THR A 297 -13.94 -2.44 -5.28
C THR A 297 -13.22 -3.36 -4.30
N SER A 298 -13.87 -4.44 -3.88
CA SER A 298 -13.23 -5.50 -3.09
C SER A 298 -13.40 -6.88 -3.69
N ASN A 299 -12.36 -7.71 -3.56
CA ASN A 299 -12.35 -9.13 -3.89
C ASN A 299 -11.82 -9.94 -2.70
N ASN A 300 -12.72 -10.70 -2.09
CA ASN A 300 -12.48 -11.35 -0.80
C ASN A 300 -12.22 -12.85 -0.91
N ALA A 301 -11.70 -13.34 -2.05
CA ALA A 301 -11.39 -14.75 -2.27
C ALA A 301 -10.57 -15.41 -1.13
N GLY A 302 -10.89 -16.66 -0.80
CA GLY A 302 -10.19 -17.43 0.24
C GLY A 302 -10.62 -17.06 1.66
N THR A 303 -9.73 -17.30 2.65
CA THR A 303 -10.04 -17.19 4.08
C THR A 303 -9.20 -16.16 4.85
N VAL A 304 -8.21 -15.55 4.20
CA VAL A 304 -7.33 -14.56 4.85
C VAL A 304 -8.07 -13.23 4.99
N LEU A 305 -8.24 -12.77 6.23
CA LEU A 305 -8.84 -11.49 6.56
C LEU A 305 -8.03 -10.33 5.95
N HIS A 306 -8.74 -9.29 5.51
CA HIS A 306 -8.12 -8.04 5.08
C HIS A 306 -7.55 -7.27 6.29
N THR A 307 -6.73 -6.25 6.05
CA THR A 307 -5.99 -5.56 7.13
C THR A 307 -6.42 -4.12 7.37
N ALA A 308 -7.18 -3.51 6.45
CA ALA A 308 -7.53 -2.09 6.50
C ALA A 308 -8.86 -1.77 5.78
N GLY A 309 -9.79 -2.72 5.69
CA GLY A 309 -11.07 -2.54 5.00
C GLY A 309 -10.87 -2.14 3.54
N TRP A 310 -11.51 -1.04 3.14
CA TRP A 310 -11.41 -0.48 1.78
C TRP A 310 -9.97 -0.07 1.41
N ALA A 311 -9.15 0.31 2.38
CA ALA A 311 -7.76 0.72 2.16
C ALA A 311 -6.74 -0.44 2.09
N THR A 312 -7.20 -1.70 2.09
CA THR A 312 -6.31 -2.88 2.17
C THR A 312 -5.33 -3.00 0.99
N GLY A 313 -5.78 -2.75 -0.24
CA GLY A 313 -4.97 -2.85 -1.45
C GLY A 313 -4.62 -4.28 -1.85
N ALA A 314 -3.45 -4.46 -2.45
CA ALA A 314 -2.99 -5.74 -3.02
C ALA A 314 -4.06 -6.35 -3.97
N ASN A 315 -4.35 -7.65 -3.84
CA ASN A 315 -5.38 -8.32 -4.62
C ASN A 315 -6.76 -8.27 -3.93
N ARG A 316 -6.90 -7.47 -2.86
CA ARG A 316 -8.11 -7.39 -2.02
C ARG A 316 -8.99 -6.21 -2.38
N THR A 317 -8.42 -5.03 -2.58
CA THR A 317 -9.19 -3.84 -2.98
C THR A 317 -8.48 -3.08 -4.09
N TYR A 318 -9.27 -2.45 -4.96
CA TYR A 318 -8.78 -1.70 -6.10
C TYR A 318 -9.50 -0.35 -6.17
N LYS A 319 -8.75 0.76 -6.28
CA LYS A 319 -9.30 2.11 -6.22
C LYS A 319 -9.16 2.87 -7.54
N PHE A 320 -10.20 3.62 -7.86
CA PHE A 320 -10.24 4.65 -8.90
C PHE A 320 -10.40 6.01 -8.23
N ASN A 321 -9.49 6.95 -8.51
CA ASN A 321 -9.67 8.36 -8.19
C ASN A 321 -10.40 9.05 -9.34
N ILE A 322 -11.49 9.72 -8.99
CA ILE A 322 -12.34 10.51 -9.88
C ILE A 322 -12.06 11.98 -9.55
N THR A 323 -11.27 12.63 -10.41
CA THR A 323 -10.67 13.96 -10.13
C THR A 323 -10.83 14.94 -11.29
N GLU A 324 -11.54 14.53 -12.35
CA GLU A 324 -11.77 15.30 -13.55
C GLU A 324 -13.10 14.90 -14.22
N GLY A 325 -13.64 15.78 -15.05
CA GLY A 325 -14.95 15.61 -15.67
C GLY A 325 -16.08 16.16 -14.81
N SER A 326 -17.30 16.11 -15.34
CA SER A 326 -18.50 16.54 -14.62
C SER A 326 -19.71 15.71 -15.00
N VAL A 327 -20.71 15.70 -14.11
CA VAL A 327 -22.01 15.06 -14.29
C VAL A 327 -23.12 15.98 -13.79
N LYS A 328 -24.28 15.90 -14.41
CA LYS A 328 -25.49 16.59 -13.97
C LYS A 328 -26.35 15.69 -13.10
N LYS A 329 -27.16 16.30 -12.24
CA LYS A 329 -28.17 15.57 -11.48
C LYS A 329 -29.03 14.71 -12.41
N GLY A 330 -29.07 13.40 -12.13
CA GLY A 330 -29.79 12.39 -12.90
C GLY A 330 -28.94 11.70 -13.97
N ASP A 331 -27.74 12.19 -14.28
CA ASP A 331 -26.87 11.56 -15.26
C ASP A 331 -26.40 10.20 -14.75
N ILE A 332 -26.47 9.22 -15.66
CA ILE A 332 -25.79 7.94 -15.53
C ILE A 332 -24.35 8.09 -16.02
N PHE A 333 -23.40 7.50 -15.30
CA PHE A 333 -22.00 7.48 -15.67
C PHE A 333 -21.28 6.21 -15.23
N TYR A 334 -20.07 6.01 -15.76
CA TYR A 334 -19.36 4.74 -15.67
C TYR A 334 -17.92 4.88 -15.17
N VAL A 335 -17.51 3.88 -14.39
CA VAL A 335 -16.12 3.68 -13.95
C VAL A 335 -15.74 2.22 -14.19
N GLY A 336 -14.53 1.95 -14.71
CA GLY A 336 -14.07 0.57 -14.90
C GLY A 336 -12.91 0.39 -15.86
N GLY A 337 -12.95 -0.69 -16.63
CA GLY A 337 -11.90 -1.07 -17.58
C GLY A 337 -11.87 -0.21 -18.85
N THR A 338 -10.68 -0.10 -19.45
CA THR A 338 -10.45 0.74 -20.64
C THR A 338 -11.09 0.24 -21.92
N ASN A 339 -11.56 -1.01 -21.99
CA ASN A 339 -12.07 -1.56 -23.26
C ASN A 339 -13.46 -1.03 -23.62
N LYS A 340 -14.24 -0.56 -22.63
CA LYS A 340 -15.55 0.09 -22.80
C LYS A 340 -16.49 -0.70 -23.73
N ARG A 341 -16.64 -2.00 -23.47
CA ARG A 341 -17.53 -2.90 -24.23
C ARG A 341 -18.70 -3.36 -23.38
N ILE A 342 -19.85 -3.58 -24.00
CA ILE A 342 -21.08 -3.96 -23.29
C ILE A 342 -20.92 -5.30 -22.56
N ASN A 343 -20.29 -6.29 -23.20
CA ASN A 343 -20.18 -7.66 -22.67
C ASN A 343 -18.90 -8.36 -23.15
N GLY A 344 -17.74 -7.90 -22.67
CA GLY A 344 -16.45 -8.54 -22.95
C GLY A 344 -15.94 -8.37 -24.38
N ALA A 345 -14.93 -9.14 -24.75
CA ALA A 345 -14.30 -9.07 -26.07
C ALA A 345 -15.31 -9.29 -27.22
N ASN A 346 -15.11 -8.58 -28.32
CA ASN A 346 -15.92 -8.63 -29.55
C ASN A 346 -17.40 -8.25 -29.37
N SER A 347 -17.78 -7.59 -28.27
CA SER A 347 -19.14 -7.06 -28.08
C SER A 347 -19.26 -5.60 -28.49
N THR A 348 -20.50 -5.08 -28.54
CA THR A 348 -20.81 -3.67 -28.84
C THR A 348 -19.92 -2.71 -28.04
N SER A 349 -19.33 -1.73 -28.72
CA SER A 349 -18.61 -0.65 -28.04
C SER A 349 -19.62 0.29 -27.38
N ILE A 350 -19.40 0.59 -26.11
CA ILE A 350 -20.14 1.60 -25.34
C ILE A 350 -19.23 2.78 -24.98
N GLN A 351 -18.22 3.03 -25.80
CA GLN A 351 -17.26 4.13 -25.58
C GLN A 351 -17.93 5.52 -25.49
N GLU A 352 -19.09 5.68 -26.15
CA GLU A 352 -19.89 6.92 -26.18
C GLU A 352 -20.73 7.12 -24.91
N ALA A 353 -20.78 6.13 -24.01
CA ALA A 353 -21.38 6.30 -22.69
C ALA A 353 -20.58 7.31 -21.86
N ASN A 354 -21.17 7.83 -20.79
CA ASN A 354 -20.51 8.81 -19.93
C ASN A 354 -19.44 8.16 -19.03
N TRP A 355 -18.27 7.85 -19.59
CA TRP A 355 -17.14 7.26 -18.88
C TRP A 355 -16.32 8.35 -18.18
N ILE A 356 -16.47 8.46 -16.86
CA ILE A 356 -15.77 9.45 -16.06
C ILE A 356 -14.35 8.99 -15.69
N LYS A 357 -14.16 7.70 -15.42
CA LYS A 357 -12.83 7.17 -15.08
C LYS A 357 -12.64 5.76 -15.58
N THR A 358 -11.50 5.50 -16.23
CA THR A 358 -11.08 4.15 -16.59
C THR A 358 -9.62 3.92 -16.23
N ILE A 359 -9.29 2.69 -15.85
CA ILE A 359 -7.91 2.23 -15.66
C ILE A 359 -7.77 0.90 -16.40
N ALA A 360 -6.62 0.68 -17.03
CA ALA A 360 -6.28 -0.62 -17.60
C ALA A 360 -5.86 -1.58 -16.46
N TYR A 361 -6.79 -1.91 -15.57
CA TYR A 361 -6.53 -2.64 -14.32
C TYR A 361 -5.85 -4.00 -14.51
N HIS A 362 -5.93 -4.60 -15.70
CA HIS A 362 -5.19 -5.81 -16.04
C HIS A 362 -3.66 -5.64 -16.00
N THR A 363 -3.16 -4.43 -16.26
CA THR A 363 -1.72 -4.13 -16.32
C THR A 363 -1.30 -2.98 -15.42
N GLN A 364 -2.25 -2.22 -14.88
CA GLN A 364 -1.98 -1.06 -14.04
C GLN A 364 -2.50 -1.27 -12.63
N ILE A 365 -1.72 -0.80 -11.64
CA ILE A 365 -2.16 -0.69 -10.26
C ILE A 365 -3.31 0.33 -10.15
N GLY A 366 -4.13 0.20 -9.10
CA GLY A 366 -5.15 1.21 -8.80
C GLY A 366 -4.52 2.50 -8.30
N ASP A 367 -5.34 3.54 -8.14
CA ASP A 367 -4.91 4.88 -7.75
C ASP A 367 -4.46 4.91 -6.27
N GLY A 368 -3.26 4.42 -5.98
CA GLY A 368 -2.70 4.29 -4.63
C GLY A 368 -3.14 3.05 -3.84
N VAL A 369 -4.18 2.34 -4.30
CA VAL A 369 -4.71 1.12 -3.66
C VAL A 369 -5.02 0.06 -4.72
N GLY A 370 -4.40 -1.12 -4.58
CA GLY A 370 -4.67 -2.30 -5.42
C GLY A 370 -3.57 -2.60 -6.45
N ASN A 371 -3.25 -3.88 -6.63
CA ASN A 371 -2.34 -4.35 -7.67
C ASN A 371 -3.07 -4.48 -9.02
N ALA A 372 -2.31 -4.60 -10.11
CA ALA A 372 -2.86 -5.06 -11.38
C ALA A 372 -3.51 -6.44 -11.19
N SER A 373 -4.70 -6.64 -11.77
CA SER A 373 -5.56 -7.82 -11.55
C SER A 373 -6.20 -8.29 -12.85
N SER A 374 -6.35 -9.59 -13.04
CA SER A 374 -7.07 -10.16 -14.19
C SER A 374 -8.57 -9.87 -14.16
N ASN A 375 -9.13 -9.58 -12.99
CA ASN A 375 -10.52 -9.23 -12.77
C ASN A 375 -10.63 -8.14 -11.68
N LEU A 376 -11.45 -7.13 -11.93
CA LEU A 376 -11.69 -5.98 -11.08
C LEU A 376 -12.76 -6.25 -10.01
N LEU A 377 -13.79 -7.00 -10.39
CA LEU A 377 -14.94 -7.37 -9.60
C LEU A 377 -14.87 -8.88 -9.34
N ALA A 378 -15.32 -9.33 -8.17
CA ALA A 378 -15.36 -10.77 -7.91
C ALA A 378 -16.45 -11.45 -8.77
N ASN A 379 -16.11 -12.57 -9.40
CA ASN A 379 -17.02 -13.39 -10.20
C ASN A 379 -17.46 -14.68 -9.47
N SER A 380 -17.11 -14.83 -8.19
CA SER A 380 -17.48 -15.97 -7.34
C SER A 380 -16.96 -15.77 -5.91
N GLY A 381 -17.30 -16.71 -5.02
CA GLY A 381 -16.70 -16.81 -3.69
C GLY A 381 -17.40 -15.96 -2.62
N ASN A 382 -16.62 -15.42 -1.70
CA ASN A 382 -17.10 -14.62 -0.57
C ASN A 382 -17.72 -13.31 -1.05
N ALA A 383 -18.44 -12.62 -0.15
CA ALA A 383 -19.01 -11.33 -0.48
C ALA A 383 -17.93 -10.33 -0.92
N ALA A 384 -18.16 -9.71 -2.07
CA ALA A 384 -17.41 -8.58 -2.62
C ALA A 384 -18.27 -7.32 -2.51
N GLY A 385 -17.65 -6.16 -2.70
CA GLY A 385 -18.34 -4.89 -2.56
C GLY A 385 -17.80 -3.80 -3.45
N ILE A 386 -18.64 -2.80 -3.67
CA ILE A 386 -18.36 -1.57 -4.40
C ILE A 386 -18.73 -0.42 -3.48
N ALA A 387 -17.80 0.49 -3.24
CA ALA A 387 -17.98 1.62 -2.35
C ALA A 387 -17.52 2.93 -3.00
N VAL A 388 -18.29 3.99 -2.82
CA VAL A 388 -17.97 5.34 -3.30
C VAL A 388 -17.65 6.22 -2.10
N PHE A 389 -16.59 7.02 -2.19
CA PHE A 389 -16.14 7.94 -1.15
C PHE A 389 -16.05 9.34 -1.74
N VAL A 390 -16.35 10.35 -0.92
CA VAL A 390 -15.89 11.70 -1.22
C VAL A 390 -14.39 11.74 -0.93
N GLY A 391 -13.66 12.41 -1.82
CA GLY A 391 -12.23 12.44 -1.76
C GLY A 391 -11.55 11.20 -2.36
N THR A 392 -10.25 11.33 -2.53
CA THR A 392 -9.31 10.33 -3.00
C THR A 392 -8.59 9.62 -1.85
N ASN A 393 -8.62 10.13 -0.61
CA ASN A 393 -7.98 9.47 0.52
C ASN A 393 -8.94 8.52 1.21
N VAL A 394 -8.68 7.23 1.01
CA VAL A 394 -9.41 6.15 1.68
C VAL A 394 -8.49 5.51 2.70
N SER A 395 -8.88 5.58 3.98
CA SER A 395 -8.26 4.89 5.11
C SER A 395 -9.18 3.79 5.62
N ASP A 396 -8.74 3.03 6.63
CA ASP A 396 -9.57 2.06 7.35
C ASP A 396 -10.71 2.72 8.16
N LYS A 397 -10.66 4.06 8.30
CA LYS A 397 -11.68 4.87 8.97
C LYS A 397 -12.67 5.52 8.00
N SER A 398 -12.36 5.57 6.70
CA SER A 398 -13.24 6.17 5.69
C SER A 398 -14.58 5.46 5.61
N VAL A 399 -15.65 6.24 5.71
CA VAL A 399 -17.04 5.78 5.54
C VAL A 399 -17.49 6.14 4.12
N PRO A 400 -18.03 5.19 3.34
CA PRO A 400 -18.50 5.49 2.00
C PRO A 400 -19.74 6.40 2.02
N ILE A 401 -20.01 7.08 0.92
CA ILE A 401 -21.28 7.78 0.70
C ILE A 401 -22.35 6.87 0.11
N ASP A 402 -21.94 5.82 -0.60
CA ASP A 402 -22.80 4.71 -1.00
C ASP A 402 -21.98 3.44 -1.13
N VAL A 403 -22.61 2.31 -0.81
CA VAL A 403 -21.96 1.01 -0.79
C VAL A 403 -22.97 -0.09 -1.11
N ILE A 404 -22.52 -1.08 -1.88
CA ILE A 404 -23.24 -2.34 -2.07
C ILE A 404 -22.30 -3.52 -1.88
N PHE A 405 -22.87 -4.65 -1.48
CA PHE A 405 -22.20 -5.94 -1.43
C PHE A 405 -22.94 -6.95 -2.30
N TYR A 406 -22.19 -7.89 -2.84
CA TYR A 406 -22.70 -8.94 -3.72
C TYR A 406 -21.85 -10.21 -3.60
N GLY A 407 -22.38 -11.35 -4.05
CA GLY A 407 -21.69 -12.63 -4.03
C GLY A 407 -22.16 -13.58 -2.92
N GLY A 408 -21.25 -14.43 -2.44
CA GLY A 408 -21.57 -15.54 -1.53
C GLY A 408 -21.73 -15.14 -0.06
N THR A 409 -22.09 -16.12 0.77
CA THR A 409 -22.47 -15.91 2.18
C THR A 409 -21.33 -16.00 3.18
N ALA A 410 -20.13 -16.38 2.75
CA ALA A 410 -18.98 -16.53 3.63
C ALA A 410 -18.33 -15.17 3.95
N THR A 411 -18.01 -14.97 5.23
CA THR A 411 -17.56 -13.68 5.79
C THR A 411 -16.19 -13.74 6.47
N ALA A 412 -15.54 -14.91 6.50
CA ALA A 412 -14.28 -15.13 7.22
C ALA A 412 -13.12 -14.22 6.74
N SER A 413 -13.11 -13.81 5.47
CA SER A 413 -12.13 -12.85 4.93
C SER A 413 -12.62 -11.41 4.91
N VAL A 414 -13.83 -11.14 5.44
CA VAL A 414 -14.58 -9.89 5.27
C VAL A 414 -14.68 -9.10 6.58
N ILE A 415 -14.87 -9.78 7.71
CA ILE A 415 -15.05 -9.13 9.01
C ILE A 415 -14.47 -9.99 10.15
N ASP A 416 -13.90 -9.31 11.14
CA ASP A 416 -13.58 -9.80 12.48
C ASP A 416 -14.00 -8.73 13.48
N VAL A 417 -15.12 -8.96 14.15
CA VAL A 417 -15.72 -8.01 15.12
C VAL A 417 -14.83 -7.86 16.35
N GLU A 418 -14.17 -8.92 16.80
CA GLU A 418 -13.31 -8.90 17.99
C GLU A 418 -12.07 -8.05 17.76
N GLN A 419 -11.52 -8.06 16.54
CA GLN A 419 -10.40 -7.22 16.14
C GLN A 419 -10.83 -5.83 15.64
N GLY A 420 -12.13 -5.56 15.51
CA GLY A 420 -12.63 -4.31 14.96
C GLY A 420 -12.25 -4.10 13.49
N ILE A 421 -12.12 -5.18 12.73
CA ILE A 421 -11.72 -5.19 11.32
C ILE A 421 -12.94 -5.52 10.47
N GLY A 422 -13.26 -4.66 9.51
CA GLY A 422 -14.35 -4.91 8.56
C GLY A 422 -14.39 -3.88 7.44
N TYR A 423 -15.22 -4.13 6.45
CA TYR A 423 -15.54 -3.12 5.43
C TYR A 423 -16.57 -2.16 6.00
N ARG A 424 -16.21 -0.87 6.10
CA ARG A 424 -17.12 0.16 6.60
C ARG A 424 -18.32 0.32 5.68
N ILE A 425 -19.48 0.52 6.29
CA ILE A 425 -20.74 0.79 5.61
C ILE A 425 -21.22 2.20 5.90
N THR A 426 -22.19 2.64 5.11
CA THR A 426 -22.92 3.88 5.34
C THR A 426 -24.38 3.57 5.62
N ASN A 427 -25.13 4.55 6.10
CA ASN A 427 -26.58 4.40 6.18
C ASN A 427 -27.15 4.50 4.76
N ASN A 428 -27.76 3.43 4.27
CA ASN A 428 -28.50 3.45 3.00
C ASN A 428 -29.70 2.51 3.07
N ASP A 429 -30.23 2.13 1.92
CA ASP A 429 -31.37 1.23 1.78
C ASP A 429 -31.19 -0.16 2.41
N HIS A 430 -29.96 -0.65 2.58
CA HIS A 430 -29.69 -2.01 3.07
C HIS A 430 -28.83 -2.06 4.33
N TYR A 431 -28.18 -0.96 4.69
CA TYR A 431 -27.20 -0.93 5.76
C TYR A 431 -27.45 0.20 6.75
N ALA A 432 -27.11 -0.05 8.02
CA ALA A 432 -27.15 0.92 9.09
C ALA A 432 -25.90 0.80 9.98
N GLN A 433 -25.24 1.93 10.22
CA GLN A 433 -24.04 2.04 11.07
C GLN A 433 -24.35 1.87 12.57
N TYR A 434 -25.62 1.81 12.93
CA TYR A 434 -26.08 1.53 14.28
C TYR A 434 -27.43 0.81 14.27
N ILE A 435 -27.68 0.04 15.32
CA ILE A 435 -28.97 -0.58 15.59
C ILE A 435 -29.89 0.48 16.20
N GLN A 436 -30.97 0.82 15.51
CA GLN A 436 -31.86 1.92 15.93
C GLN A 436 -32.45 1.71 17.32
N GLU A 437 -32.76 0.46 17.70
CA GLU A 437 -33.39 0.15 18.98
C GLU A 437 -32.45 0.27 20.19
N THR A 438 -31.16 -0.02 19.99
CA THR A 438 -30.17 -0.12 21.08
C THR A 438 -29.14 1.01 21.05
N GLY A 439 -28.96 1.68 19.91
CA GLY A 439 -27.86 2.61 19.67
C GLY A 439 -26.50 1.94 19.50
N GLU A 440 -26.45 0.60 19.47
CA GLU A 440 -25.21 -0.15 19.29
C GLU A 440 -24.62 0.12 17.90
N LEU A 441 -23.33 0.43 17.85
CA LEU A 441 -22.63 0.68 16.59
C LEU A 441 -22.38 -0.63 15.84
N THR A 442 -22.83 -0.68 14.59
CA THR A 442 -22.60 -1.76 13.64
C THR A 442 -21.96 -1.20 12.37
N PRO A 443 -20.74 -0.64 12.44
CA PRO A 443 -20.15 0.13 11.34
C PRO A 443 -19.65 -0.73 10.16
N PHE A 444 -19.73 -2.06 10.25
CA PHE A 444 -19.16 -2.97 9.26
C PHE A 444 -20.20 -3.86 8.59
N PHE A 445 -19.92 -4.22 7.34
CA PHE A 445 -20.71 -5.21 6.62
C PHE A 445 -20.63 -6.58 7.33
N SER A 446 -21.79 -7.23 7.45
CA SER A 446 -22.00 -8.46 8.23
C SER A 446 -21.79 -8.31 9.75
N MET A 447 -21.92 -7.08 10.27
CA MET A 447 -21.96 -6.81 11.71
C MET A 447 -23.39 -6.59 12.21
N GLY A 448 -23.69 -7.14 13.39
CA GLY A 448 -25.03 -7.19 13.96
C GLY A 448 -25.82 -8.32 13.30
N GLU A 449 -26.07 -9.37 14.06
CA GLU A 449 -26.71 -10.61 13.56
C GLU A 449 -28.00 -10.30 12.78
N GLY A 450 -28.00 -10.61 11.47
CA GLY A 450 -29.15 -10.37 10.59
C GLY A 450 -29.41 -8.90 10.23
N LYS A 451 -28.53 -7.97 10.60
CA LYS A 451 -28.69 -6.53 10.35
C LYS A 451 -27.99 -6.10 9.06
N ASN A 452 -26.66 -6.13 9.04
CA ASN A 452 -25.86 -5.67 7.89
C ASN A 452 -25.41 -6.80 6.97
N ASP A 453 -26.22 -7.85 6.83
CA ASP A 453 -25.87 -9.06 6.06
C ASP A 453 -26.35 -9.03 4.61
N PHE A 454 -27.13 -8.02 4.20
CA PHE A 454 -27.70 -7.96 2.85
C PHE A 454 -26.61 -7.95 1.77
N ARG A 455 -26.82 -8.70 0.69
CA ARG A 455 -25.93 -8.74 -0.46
C ARG A 455 -26.70 -9.20 -1.68
N PHE A 456 -26.39 -8.64 -2.84
CA PHE A 456 -26.95 -9.12 -4.10
C PHE A 456 -26.38 -10.53 -4.41
N PRO A 457 -27.23 -11.53 -4.68
CA PRO A 457 -26.76 -12.88 -4.95
C PRO A 457 -25.94 -12.92 -6.25
N HIS A 458 -25.08 -13.92 -6.36
CA HIS A 458 -24.32 -14.17 -7.59
C HIS A 458 -25.23 -14.39 -8.82
N HIS A 459 -24.75 -14.10 -10.04
CA HIS A 459 -25.49 -14.27 -11.30
C HIS A 459 -25.64 -15.76 -11.69
N GLY A 460 -26.40 -16.49 -10.90
CA GLY A 460 -26.58 -17.94 -11.05
C GLY A 460 -25.55 -18.76 -10.27
N GLY A 461 -25.71 -20.08 -10.32
CA GLY A 461 -24.84 -21.03 -9.63
C GLY A 461 -23.45 -21.14 -10.25
N VAL A 462 -22.60 -21.97 -9.64
CA VAL A 462 -21.18 -22.20 -10.00
C VAL A 462 -20.92 -22.63 -11.45
N THR A 463 -21.94 -22.95 -12.23
CA THR A 463 -21.85 -23.39 -13.64
C THR A 463 -22.14 -22.27 -14.64
N ASN A 464 -22.47 -21.06 -14.17
CA ASN A 464 -22.94 -19.94 -14.99
C ASN A 464 -21.87 -18.84 -15.08
N THR A 465 -20.62 -19.24 -15.37
CA THR A 465 -19.45 -18.36 -15.50
C THR A 465 -19.33 -17.85 -16.93
N ASP A 466 -18.78 -16.65 -17.10
CA ASP A 466 -18.48 -16.01 -18.39
C ASP A 466 -19.73 -15.81 -19.26
N VAL A 467 -20.89 -15.62 -18.64
CA VAL A 467 -22.17 -15.49 -19.34
C VAL A 467 -22.43 -14.04 -19.76
N GLY A 468 -21.93 -13.06 -18.99
CA GLY A 468 -22.13 -11.65 -19.31
C GLY A 468 -23.45 -11.09 -18.81
N TYR A 469 -23.69 -11.20 -17.50
CA TYR A 469 -24.81 -10.52 -16.87
C TYR A 469 -24.43 -9.09 -16.48
N PHE A 470 -25.39 -8.18 -16.66
CA PHE A 470 -25.40 -6.88 -16.01
C PHE A 470 -26.37 -6.92 -14.84
N PHE A 471 -25.88 -6.53 -13.67
CA PHE A 471 -26.69 -6.32 -12.48
C PHE A 471 -27.29 -4.93 -12.55
N LYS A 472 -28.57 -4.86 -12.89
CA LYS A 472 -29.33 -3.62 -12.84
C LYS A 472 -29.88 -3.45 -11.42
N LEU A 473 -29.45 -2.41 -10.71
CA LEU A 473 -29.87 -2.13 -9.33
C LEU A 473 -30.94 -1.05 -9.33
N GLY A 474 -32.19 -1.47 -9.12
CA GLY A 474 -33.36 -0.63 -9.20
C GLY A 474 -34.01 -0.40 -7.84
N GLY A 475 -34.41 0.84 -7.59
CA GLY A 475 -35.19 1.27 -6.44
C GLY A 475 -35.74 2.67 -6.71
N GLU A 476 -36.50 3.22 -5.78
CA GLU A 476 -37.02 4.59 -5.86
C GLU A 476 -36.23 5.47 -4.89
N PHE A 477 -35.52 6.44 -5.43
CA PHE A 477 -34.72 7.38 -4.67
C PHE A 477 -35.37 8.76 -4.72
N ASN A 478 -35.56 9.42 -3.57
CA ASN A 478 -36.01 10.79 -3.53
C ASN A 478 -34.77 11.72 -3.53
N PRO A 479 -34.47 12.45 -4.61
CA PRO A 479 -33.29 13.28 -4.70
C PRO A 479 -33.38 14.59 -3.91
N THR A 480 -34.56 14.90 -3.34
CA THR A 480 -34.79 16.05 -2.46
C THR A 480 -34.44 15.68 -1.02
N THR A 481 -34.98 14.58 -0.49
CA THR A 481 -34.68 14.11 0.88
C THR A 481 -33.37 13.32 0.95
N ARG A 482 -32.84 12.86 -0.19
CA ARG A 482 -31.66 11.99 -0.32
C ARG A 482 -31.85 10.62 0.32
N GLU A 483 -33.07 10.11 0.29
CA GLU A 483 -33.45 8.83 0.88
C GLU A 483 -33.99 7.86 -0.17
N TRP A 484 -33.79 6.57 0.09
CA TRP A 484 -34.44 5.51 -0.65
C TRP A 484 -35.85 5.30 -0.11
N ILE A 485 -36.85 5.46 -0.98
CA ILE A 485 -38.26 5.20 -0.68
C ILE A 485 -38.58 3.71 -0.86
N SER A 486 -37.96 3.09 -1.85
CA SER A 486 -37.87 1.63 -1.96
C SER A 486 -36.42 1.19 -2.10
N PRO A 487 -36.01 0.13 -1.37
CA PRO A 487 -34.63 -0.32 -1.38
C PRO A 487 -34.24 -0.89 -2.74
N ARG A 488 -32.94 -0.85 -3.08
CA ARG A 488 -32.45 -1.40 -4.34
C ARG A 488 -32.67 -2.91 -4.38
N ALA A 489 -33.28 -3.39 -5.44
CA ALA A 489 -33.30 -4.79 -5.83
C ALA A 489 -32.45 -4.98 -7.10
N HIS A 490 -31.96 -6.20 -7.31
CA HIS A 490 -31.24 -6.53 -8.54
C HIS A 490 -32.19 -7.13 -9.58
N THR A 491 -32.00 -6.76 -10.83
CA THR A 491 -32.51 -7.46 -12.01
C THR A 491 -31.32 -7.88 -12.85
N LEU A 492 -31.20 -9.17 -13.14
CA LEU A 492 -30.14 -9.68 -14.02
C LEU A 492 -30.55 -9.49 -15.48
N VAL A 493 -29.73 -8.76 -16.23
CA VAL A 493 -29.87 -8.61 -17.68
C VAL A 493 -28.79 -9.45 -18.34
N HIS A 494 -29.17 -10.50 -19.07
CA HIS A 494 -28.22 -11.25 -19.90
C HIS A 494 -27.88 -10.40 -21.12
N LEU A 495 -26.62 -10.02 -21.27
CA LEU A 495 -26.17 -9.18 -22.37
C LEU A 495 -25.67 -10.06 -23.51
N GLU A 496 -26.35 -10.06 -24.64
CA GLU A 496 -25.78 -10.63 -25.86
C GLU A 496 -24.59 -9.79 -26.36
N LYS A 497 -23.73 -10.37 -27.21
CA LYS A 497 -22.57 -9.63 -27.74
C LYS A 497 -22.97 -8.37 -28.53
N ASN A 498 -24.15 -8.36 -29.13
CA ASN A 498 -24.72 -7.23 -29.86
C ASN A 498 -25.68 -6.37 -29.02
N ALA A 499 -25.76 -6.58 -27.70
CA ALA A 499 -26.56 -5.76 -26.81
C ALA A 499 -26.19 -4.28 -26.91
N THR A 500 -27.15 -3.41 -26.67
CA THR A 500 -27.01 -1.96 -26.79
C THR A 500 -26.92 -1.29 -25.43
N LEU A 501 -26.35 -0.09 -25.38
CA LEU A 501 -26.26 0.71 -24.17
C LEU A 501 -27.63 0.95 -23.51
N SER A 502 -28.69 1.12 -24.32
CA SER A 502 -30.05 1.37 -23.83
C SER A 502 -30.59 0.25 -22.92
N GLU A 503 -30.12 -0.98 -23.07
CA GLU A 503 -30.55 -2.12 -22.25
C GLU A 503 -30.11 -2.00 -20.79
N ILE A 504 -29.03 -1.26 -20.53
CA ILE A 504 -28.47 -1.04 -19.20
C ILE A 504 -28.69 0.39 -18.67
N GLU A 505 -29.15 1.34 -19.48
CA GLU A 505 -29.44 2.72 -19.06
C GLU A 505 -30.94 3.02 -18.92
N THR A 506 -31.81 2.18 -19.49
CA THR A 506 -33.25 2.44 -19.53
C THR A 506 -34.10 1.23 -19.12
N GLY A 507 -35.41 1.46 -18.99
CA GLY A 507 -36.40 0.42 -18.80
C GLY A 507 -36.62 0.01 -17.35
N GLU A 508 -37.37 -1.07 -17.17
CA GLU A 508 -37.71 -1.63 -15.86
C GLU A 508 -36.45 -2.13 -15.13
N GLY A 509 -36.48 -2.01 -13.81
CA GLY A 509 -35.37 -2.38 -12.93
C GLY A 509 -34.28 -1.31 -12.80
N MET A 510 -34.36 -0.17 -13.50
CA MET A 510 -33.46 0.98 -13.28
C MET A 510 -33.87 1.74 -12.01
N THR A 511 -32.89 2.36 -11.36
CA THR A 511 -33.16 3.33 -10.29
C THR A 511 -33.97 4.51 -10.86
N ARG A 512 -35.02 4.91 -10.13
CA ARG A 512 -35.89 6.03 -10.49
C ARG A 512 -35.78 7.13 -9.45
N HIS A 513 -35.63 8.37 -9.91
CA HIS A 513 -35.88 9.54 -9.09
C HIS A 513 -37.39 9.74 -8.96
N ILE A 514 -37.86 9.87 -7.72
CA ILE A 514 -39.23 10.27 -7.43
C ILE A 514 -39.21 11.63 -6.76
N GLU A 515 -40.09 12.53 -7.22
CA GLU A 515 -40.22 13.87 -6.66
C GLU A 515 -41.06 13.88 -5.39
#